data_AF-A0A350C9P2-F1
#
_entry.id   AF-A0A350C9P2-F1
#
_cell.length_a   1.000
_cell.length_b   1.000
_cell.length_c   1.000
_cell.angle_alpha   90.00
_cell.angle_beta   90.00
_cell.angle_gamma   90.00
#
_symmetry.space_group_name_H-M   'P 1'
#
loop_
_entity.id
_entity.type
_entity.pdbx_description
1 polymer ?
#
loop_
_entity_poly.entity_id
_entity_poly.type
_entity_poly.pdbx_seq_one_letter_code
_entity_poly.pdbx_strand_id
1 'polypeptide(L)'
;TFVVDLNADQKFSLLQNKGRFSLVIATFHGGSVMQVSGSDSARALSFFDRNFGKSLDECAVRAMELTEALRAARKHGYEEDFEAWVFHEKYKSLVSIGSFTSRDDPRIRPLMARFAGKTRRDPRSGKEVLIGESFTIPKLTKPGQLPKDSWVFDGTPTIMEVPKIR
;
A
#
# COMPACT_ATOMS: atom_id res chain seq x y z
N THR A 1 20.95 6.83 -9.67
CA THR A 1 21.02 6.77 -8.19
C THR A 1 20.40 5.47 -7.76
N PHE A 2 20.83 4.84 -6.65
CA PHE A 2 20.34 3.53 -6.21
C PHE A 2 18.81 3.35 -6.29
N VAL A 3 18.04 4.39 -5.94
CA VAL A 3 16.57 4.38 -6.00
C VAL A 3 16.03 4.38 -7.44
N VAL A 4 16.69 5.06 -8.37
CA VAL A 4 16.32 5.03 -9.79
C VAL A 4 16.54 3.63 -10.35
N ASP A 5 17.68 3.02 -10.05
CA ASP A 5 18.04 1.69 -10.57
C ASP A 5 17.07 0.62 -10.03
N LEU A 6 16.62 0.75 -8.77
CA LEU A 6 15.63 -0.15 -8.17
C LEU A 6 14.24 -0.10 -8.85
N ASN A 7 13.91 1.01 -9.50
CA ASN A 7 12.58 1.29 -10.04
C ASN A 7 12.54 1.42 -11.57
N ALA A 8 13.68 1.48 -12.26
CA ALA A 8 13.77 1.82 -13.68
C ALA A 8 13.09 0.78 -14.58
N ASP A 9 13.28 -0.52 -14.27
CA ASP A 9 12.74 -1.63 -15.06
C ASP A 9 11.46 -2.24 -14.48
N GLN A 10 10.88 -1.59 -13.46
CA GLN A 10 9.70 -2.11 -12.78
C GLN A 10 8.42 -1.76 -13.55
N LYS A 11 7.54 -2.76 -13.65
CA LYS A 11 6.20 -2.58 -14.21
C LYS A 11 5.39 -1.67 -13.29
N PHE A 12 4.68 -0.69 -13.86
CA PHE A 12 3.92 0.30 -13.10
C PHE A 12 4.76 1.07 -12.07
N SER A 13 6.05 1.28 -12.38
CA SER A 13 6.93 2.12 -11.57
C SER A 13 6.37 3.54 -11.46
N LEU A 14 6.37 4.09 -10.25
CA LEU A 14 5.93 5.47 -10.00
C LEU A 14 6.77 6.49 -10.79
N LEU A 15 8.01 6.15 -11.17
CA LEU A 15 8.86 7.00 -12.01
C LEU A 15 8.27 7.21 -13.43
N GLN A 16 7.34 6.36 -13.86
CA GLN A 16 6.61 6.48 -15.13
C GLN A 16 5.34 7.34 -15.01
N ASN A 17 4.94 7.72 -13.79
CA ASN A 17 3.75 8.52 -13.56
C ASN A 17 3.94 9.94 -14.11
N LYS A 18 3.07 10.36 -15.03
CA LYS A 18 3.10 11.69 -15.67
C LYS A 18 2.64 12.83 -14.75
N GLY A 19 2.09 12.48 -13.58
CA GLY A 19 1.59 13.41 -12.59
C GLY A 19 2.72 14.03 -11.79
N ARG A 20 2.44 15.14 -11.12
CA ARG A 20 3.32 15.71 -10.11
C ARG A 20 3.10 15.08 -8.74
N PHE A 21 1.89 14.59 -8.49
CA PHE A 21 1.48 13.98 -7.23
C PHE A 21 0.76 12.65 -7.47
N SER A 22 0.84 11.77 -6.47
CA SER A 22 0.11 10.51 -6.37
C SER A 22 -0.34 10.29 -4.93
N LEU A 23 -1.38 9.49 -4.72
CA LEU A 23 -1.90 9.19 -3.38
C LEU A 23 -1.37 7.85 -2.88
N VAL A 24 -0.50 7.85 -1.87
CA VAL A 24 -0.03 6.62 -1.21
C VAL A 24 -1.15 6.00 -0.41
N ILE A 25 -1.40 4.72 -0.63
CA ILE A 25 -2.47 3.96 0.01
C ILE A 25 -1.96 2.74 0.78
N ALA A 26 -0.73 2.29 0.56
CA ALA A 26 -0.14 1.18 1.30
C ALA A 26 1.37 1.29 1.36
N THR A 27 1.94 0.98 2.53
CA THR A 27 3.37 0.97 2.76
C THR A 27 3.82 -0.39 3.32
N PHE A 28 4.74 -1.04 2.61
CA PHE A 28 5.34 -2.32 2.98
C PHE A 28 6.76 -2.09 3.49
N HIS A 29 7.03 -2.40 4.77
CA HIS A 29 8.33 -2.21 5.39
C HIS A 29 9.09 -3.54 5.47
N GLY A 30 10.36 -3.54 5.04
CA GLY A 30 11.23 -4.70 5.20
C GLY A 30 11.41 -5.04 6.68
N GLY A 31 10.85 -6.16 7.12
CA GLY A 31 10.96 -6.65 8.48
C GLY A 31 9.70 -6.43 9.30
N SER A 32 8.86 -7.46 9.37
CA SER A 32 7.83 -7.68 10.40
C SER A 32 7.01 -6.43 10.78
N VAL A 33 6.04 -6.06 9.95
CA VAL A 33 4.87 -5.34 10.47
C VAL A 33 3.65 -6.21 10.25
N MET A 34 3.52 -7.26 11.09
CA MET A 34 2.21 -7.48 11.68
C MET A 34 1.86 -6.17 12.36
N GLN A 35 0.79 -5.52 11.92
CA GLN A 35 0.14 -4.45 12.67
C GLN A 35 -0.25 -5.00 14.05
N VAL A 36 0.66 -4.92 15.01
CA VAL A 36 0.41 -5.17 16.42
C VAL A 36 0.81 -3.90 17.14
N SER A 37 -0.21 -3.16 17.57
CA SER A 37 -0.10 -2.16 18.62
C SER A 37 0.58 -2.79 19.84
N GLY A 38 1.84 -2.45 20.11
CA GLY A 38 2.52 -2.88 21.35
C GLY A 38 4.04 -2.72 21.31
N SER A 39 4.56 -2.00 22.29
CA SER A 39 5.95 -1.64 22.54
C SER A 39 6.94 -2.82 22.63
N ASP A 40 8.02 -2.81 21.82
CA ASP A 40 9.39 -3.21 22.22
C ASP A 40 10.40 -2.98 21.08
N SER A 41 11.05 -1.82 21.07
CA SER A 41 11.88 -1.32 19.95
C SER A 41 13.27 -1.96 19.83
N ALA A 42 13.85 -2.47 20.91
CA ALA A 42 15.25 -2.95 20.91
C ALA A 42 15.41 -4.37 20.31
N ARG A 43 14.44 -5.27 20.52
CA ARG A 43 14.46 -6.62 19.92
C ARG A 43 14.07 -6.60 18.43
N ALA A 44 13.19 -5.70 18.04
CA ALA A 44 12.79 -5.52 16.64
C ALA A 44 13.98 -5.15 15.74
N LEU A 45 14.92 -4.33 16.23
CA LEU A 45 16.13 -3.92 15.50
C LEU A 45 17.11 -5.07 15.25
N SER A 46 17.35 -5.95 16.24
CA SER A 46 18.26 -7.10 16.05
C SER A 46 17.67 -8.21 15.15
N PHE A 47 16.35 -8.35 15.08
CA PHE A 47 15.69 -9.24 14.12
C PHE A 47 15.66 -8.65 12.70
N PHE A 48 15.52 -7.32 12.60
CA PHE A 48 15.57 -6.57 11.34
C PHE A 48 16.91 -6.77 10.63
N ASP A 49 18.05 -6.58 11.30
CA ASP A 49 19.39 -6.68 10.67
C ASP A 49 19.69 -8.08 10.10
N ARG A 50 19.17 -9.15 10.71
CA ARG A 50 19.44 -10.53 10.27
C ARG A 50 18.60 -10.98 9.09
N ASN A 51 17.39 -10.45 8.95
CA ASN A 51 16.42 -10.85 7.92
C ASN A 51 16.17 -9.75 6.87
N PHE A 52 16.93 -8.64 6.95
CA PHE A 52 16.73 -7.43 6.18
C PHE A 52 16.57 -7.71 4.68
N GLY A 53 17.52 -8.41 4.05
CA GLY A 53 17.48 -8.72 2.61
C GLY A 53 16.25 -9.53 2.18
N LYS A 54 15.94 -10.64 2.86
CA LYS A 54 14.77 -11.48 2.53
C LYS A 54 13.44 -10.74 2.70
N SER A 55 13.36 -9.89 3.72
CA SER A 55 12.14 -9.13 4.02
C SER A 55 11.87 -7.99 3.03
N LEU A 56 12.91 -7.42 2.42
CA LEU A 56 12.76 -6.38 1.39
C LEU A 56 12.28 -6.98 0.07
N ASP A 57 12.82 -8.13 -0.32
CA ASP A 57 12.36 -8.86 -1.50
C ASP A 57 10.88 -9.20 -1.37
N GLU A 58 10.45 -9.70 -0.20
CA GLU A 58 9.03 -9.97 0.07
C GLU A 58 8.18 -8.69 0.00
N CYS A 59 8.65 -7.58 0.57
CA CYS A 59 7.91 -6.30 0.49
C CYS A 59 7.76 -5.80 -0.94
N ALA A 60 8.82 -5.93 -1.74
CA ALA A 60 8.79 -5.54 -3.15
C ALA A 60 7.78 -6.40 -3.93
N VAL A 61 7.81 -7.73 -3.73
CA VAL A 61 6.85 -8.65 -4.34
C VAL A 61 5.42 -8.32 -3.92
N ARG A 62 5.14 -8.18 -2.62
CA ARG A 62 3.80 -7.90 -2.10
C ARG A 62 3.24 -6.55 -2.58
N ALA A 63 4.09 -5.53 -2.69
CA ALA A 63 3.72 -4.24 -3.24
C ALA A 63 3.41 -4.32 -4.74
N MET A 64 4.19 -5.09 -5.50
CA MET A 64 3.95 -5.32 -6.92
C MET A 64 2.64 -6.10 -7.12
N GLU A 65 2.42 -7.18 -6.38
CA GLU A 65 1.18 -7.97 -6.45
C GLU A 65 -0.06 -7.11 -6.17
N LEU A 66 -0.01 -6.27 -5.13
CA LEU A 66 -1.09 -5.32 -4.85
C LEU A 66 -1.30 -4.34 -6.01
N THR A 67 -0.22 -3.82 -6.58
CA THR A 67 -0.30 -2.87 -7.70
C THR A 67 -0.93 -3.52 -8.93
N GLU A 68 -0.56 -4.75 -9.26
CA GLU A 68 -1.18 -5.50 -10.36
C GLU A 68 -2.64 -5.85 -10.08
N ALA A 69 -2.95 -6.27 -8.86
CA ALA A 69 -4.30 -6.55 -8.39
C ALA A 69 -5.22 -5.33 -8.52
N LEU A 70 -4.73 -4.15 -8.14
CA LEU A 70 -5.45 -2.88 -8.27
C LEU A 70 -5.65 -2.48 -9.74
N ARG A 71 -4.64 -2.70 -10.59
CA ARG A 71 -4.71 -2.46 -12.04
C ARG A 71 -5.68 -3.40 -12.78
N ALA A 72 -6.02 -4.54 -12.17
CA ALA A 72 -6.94 -5.53 -12.71
C ALA A 72 -8.14 -5.78 -11.78
N ALA A 73 -8.48 -4.83 -10.91
CA ALA A 73 -9.46 -5.01 -9.85
C ALA A 73 -10.86 -5.43 -10.36
N ARG A 74 -11.29 -4.99 -11.55
CA ARG A 74 -12.54 -5.46 -12.18
C ARG A 74 -12.56 -6.97 -12.35
N LYS A 75 -11.44 -7.58 -12.73
CA LYS A 75 -11.32 -9.05 -12.89
C LYS A 75 -11.47 -9.79 -11.56
N HIS A 76 -11.22 -9.11 -10.44
CA HIS A 76 -11.35 -9.65 -9.09
C HIS A 76 -12.70 -9.32 -8.43
N GLY A 77 -13.64 -8.71 -9.16
CA GLY A 77 -15.00 -8.41 -8.71
C GLY A 77 -15.20 -7.00 -8.15
N TYR A 78 -14.22 -6.10 -8.31
CA TYR A 78 -14.38 -4.68 -7.96
C TYR A 78 -15.06 -3.89 -9.09
N GLU A 79 -15.54 -2.69 -8.77
CA GLU A 79 -16.33 -1.86 -9.68
C GLU A 79 -15.49 -1.23 -10.80
N GLU A 80 -14.23 -0.95 -10.51
CA GLU A 80 -13.29 -0.30 -11.43
C GLU A 80 -11.86 -0.75 -11.19
N ASP A 81 -11.02 -0.57 -12.21
CA ASP A 81 -9.57 -0.73 -12.12
C ASP A 81 -8.97 0.58 -11.64
N PHE A 82 -7.88 0.51 -10.88
CA PHE A 82 -7.21 1.69 -10.33
C PHE A 82 -5.90 1.97 -11.05
N GLU A 83 -5.60 3.25 -11.26
CA GLU A 83 -4.31 3.69 -11.76
C GLU A 83 -3.25 3.58 -10.65
N ALA A 84 -2.84 2.36 -10.30
CA ALA A 84 -1.89 2.08 -9.24
C ALA A 84 -0.43 2.12 -9.71
N TRP A 85 0.46 2.58 -8.85
CA TRP A 85 1.90 2.69 -9.08
C TRP A 85 2.67 2.14 -7.89
N VAL A 86 3.79 1.47 -8.16
CA VAL A 86 4.72 0.98 -7.13
C VAL A 86 5.97 1.84 -7.09
N PHE A 87 6.48 2.11 -5.88
CA PHE A 87 7.76 2.78 -5.70
C PHE A 87 8.56 2.11 -4.61
N HIS A 88 9.75 1.63 -4.95
CA HIS A 88 10.66 0.98 -4.03
C HIS A 88 11.70 1.98 -3.51
N GLU A 89 11.83 2.04 -2.19
CA GLU A 89 12.92 2.74 -1.51
C GLU A 89 13.88 1.73 -0.89
N LYS A 90 14.97 2.22 -0.30
CA LYS A 90 15.99 1.36 0.33
C LYS A 90 15.44 0.45 1.45
N TYR A 91 14.38 0.86 2.14
CA TYR A 91 13.88 0.18 3.34
C TYR A 91 12.39 -0.20 3.27
N LYS A 92 11.67 0.20 2.21
CA LYS A 92 10.22 0.02 2.09
C LYS A 92 9.78 0.07 0.63
N SER A 93 8.59 -0.44 0.37
CA SER A 93 7.89 -0.34 -0.91
C SER A 93 6.54 0.36 -0.70
N LEU A 94 6.23 1.32 -1.56
CA LEU A 94 5.01 2.10 -1.53
C LEU A 94 4.10 1.71 -2.69
N VAL A 95 2.81 1.66 -2.44
CA VAL A 95 1.77 1.58 -3.48
C VAL A 95 0.94 2.85 -3.42
N SER A 96 0.80 3.51 -4.57
CA SER A 96 0.07 4.75 -4.71
C SER A 96 -0.93 4.70 -5.86
N ILE A 97 -1.92 5.59 -5.86
CA ILE A 97 -2.98 5.65 -6.87
C ILE A 97 -3.03 7.04 -7.48
N GLY A 98 -3.17 7.06 -8.80
CA GLY A 98 -3.53 8.22 -9.59
C GLY A 98 -2.34 9.03 -10.08
N SER A 99 -2.64 9.90 -11.02
CA SER A 99 -1.73 10.86 -11.62
C SER A 99 -2.34 12.25 -11.51
N PHE A 100 -1.82 13.07 -10.60
CA PHE A 100 -2.37 14.40 -10.31
C PHE A 100 -1.36 15.49 -10.62
N THR A 101 -1.82 16.60 -11.21
CA THR A 101 -0.97 17.76 -11.52
C THR A 101 -0.84 18.72 -10.34
N SER A 102 -1.82 18.72 -9.43
CA SER A 102 -1.88 19.56 -8.23
C SER A 102 -2.13 18.72 -6.98
N ARG A 103 -1.63 19.20 -5.83
CA ARG A 103 -1.87 18.59 -4.52
C ARG A 103 -3.33 18.69 -4.08
N ASP A 104 -4.05 19.71 -4.57
CA ASP A 104 -5.45 19.98 -4.24
C ASP A 104 -6.42 19.48 -5.33
N ASP A 105 -5.97 18.54 -6.19
CA ASP A 105 -6.82 17.98 -7.24
C ASP A 105 -8.11 17.38 -6.62
N PRO A 106 -9.31 17.77 -7.08
CA PRO A 106 -10.57 17.36 -6.46
C PRO A 106 -10.79 15.85 -6.49
N ARG A 107 -10.09 15.11 -7.37
CA ARG A 107 -10.15 13.65 -7.45
C ARG A 107 -9.45 12.96 -6.27
N ILE A 108 -8.56 13.65 -5.55
CA ILE A 108 -7.79 13.05 -4.45
C ILE A 108 -8.69 12.78 -3.24
N ARG A 109 -9.57 13.71 -2.86
CA ARG A 109 -10.44 13.59 -1.67
C ARG A 109 -11.31 12.33 -1.67
N PRO A 110 -12.07 12.00 -2.74
CA PRO A 110 -12.88 10.78 -2.75
C PRO A 110 -12.01 9.50 -2.72
N LEU A 111 -10.81 9.52 -3.33
CA LEU A 111 -9.87 8.40 -3.25
C LEU A 111 -9.34 8.23 -1.83
N MET A 112 -8.93 9.32 -1.16
CA MET A 112 -8.51 9.28 0.24
C MET A 112 -9.59 8.66 1.13
N ALA A 113 -10.84 9.10 1.01
CA ALA A 113 -11.95 8.55 1.80
C ALA A 113 -12.21 7.06 1.50
N ARG A 114 -11.98 6.62 0.26
CA ARG A 114 -12.16 5.23 -0.14
C ARG A 114 -11.12 4.29 0.44
N PHE A 115 -9.85 4.73 0.48
CA PHE A 115 -8.71 3.91 0.92
C PHE A 115 -8.34 4.13 2.40
N ALA A 116 -8.87 5.16 3.05
CA ALA A 116 -8.64 5.41 4.46
C ALA A 116 -9.25 4.33 5.36
N GLY A 117 -8.62 4.13 6.52
CA GLY A 117 -9.16 3.27 7.56
C GLY A 117 -10.53 3.76 8.01
N LYS A 118 -11.41 2.83 8.35
CA LYS A 118 -12.75 3.12 8.87
C LYS A 118 -12.80 2.82 10.35
N THR A 119 -13.40 3.73 11.10
CA THR A 119 -13.71 3.50 12.51
C THR A 119 -14.77 2.42 12.62
N ARG A 120 -14.45 1.33 13.33
CA ARG A 120 -15.42 0.30 13.68
C ARG A 120 -15.43 0.09 15.18
N ARG A 121 -16.60 -0.24 15.71
CA ARG A 121 -16.73 -0.63 17.10
C ARG A 121 -16.30 -2.07 17.25
N ASP A 122 -15.29 -2.31 18.07
CA ASP A 122 -14.85 -3.67 18.41
C ASP A 122 -15.98 -4.39 19.17
N PRO A 123 -16.49 -5.53 18.68
CA PRO A 123 -17.55 -6.29 19.33
C PRO A 123 -17.19 -6.78 20.74
N ARG A 124 -15.90 -6.92 21.07
CA ARG A 124 -15.43 -7.45 22.35
C ARG A 124 -15.20 -6.36 23.39
N SER A 125 -14.53 -5.27 23.00
CA SER A 125 -14.17 -4.19 23.91
C SER A 125 -15.15 -3.01 23.92
N GLY A 126 -16.03 -2.92 22.91
CA GLY A 126 -16.96 -1.81 22.73
C GLY A 126 -16.31 -0.48 22.35
N LYS A 127 -14.98 -0.43 22.22
CA LYS A 127 -14.20 0.75 21.83
C LYS A 127 -14.24 0.96 20.32
N GLU A 128 -14.15 2.22 19.92
CA GLU A 128 -13.92 2.59 18.52
C GLU A 128 -12.45 2.37 18.18
N VAL A 129 -12.21 1.53 17.16
CA VAL A 129 -10.88 1.24 16.63
C VAL A 129 -10.83 1.60 15.16
N LEU A 130 -9.73 2.21 14.72
CA LEU A 130 -9.49 2.49 13.31
C LEU A 130 -8.98 1.20 12.65
N ILE A 131 -9.76 0.65 11.73
CA ILE A 131 -9.38 -0.55 10.97
C ILE A 131 -9.03 -0.11 9.55
N GLY A 132 -7.81 -0.42 9.11
CA GLY A 132 -7.39 -0.21 7.73
C GLY A 132 -8.32 -0.93 6.77
N GLU A 133 -8.74 -0.26 5.70
CA GLU A 133 -9.48 -0.92 4.63
C GLU A 133 -8.55 -1.94 3.94
N SER A 134 -9.13 -2.98 3.35
CA SER A 134 -8.35 -4.07 2.75
C SER A 134 -8.78 -4.37 1.32
N PHE A 135 -7.80 -4.71 0.48
CA PHE A 135 -8.02 -5.32 -0.82
C PHE A 135 -7.91 -6.85 -0.70
N THR A 136 -8.86 -7.58 -1.27
CA THR A 136 -8.91 -9.04 -1.18
C THR A 136 -9.18 -9.65 -2.54
N ILE A 137 -8.53 -10.76 -2.84
CA ILE A 137 -8.82 -11.58 -4.03
C ILE A 137 -9.25 -12.97 -3.59
N PRO A 138 -10.41 -13.48 -4.04
CA PRO A 138 -11.49 -12.72 -4.70
C PRO A 138 -12.10 -11.66 -3.76
N LYS A 139 -12.83 -10.69 -4.31
CA LYS A 139 -13.61 -9.76 -3.49
C LYS A 139 -14.58 -10.55 -2.60
N LEU A 140 -14.43 -10.41 -1.29
CA LEU A 140 -15.30 -11.09 -0.33
C LEU A 140 -16.71 -10.50 -0.42
N THR A 141 -17.63 -11.28 -0.97
CA THR A 141 -19.03 -10.89 -1.16
C THR A 141 -19.99 -11.73 -0.34
N LYS A 142 -19.52 -12.86 0.21
CA LYS A 142 -20.33 -13.81 0.97
C LYS A 142 -19.71 -14.06 2.36
N PRO A 143 -20.55 -14.20 3.41
CA PRO A 143 -20.07 -14.64 4.73
C PRO A 143 -19.35 -15.99 4.65
N GLY A 144 -18.21 -16.13 5.34
CA GLY A 144 -17.43 -17.37 5.41
C GLY A 144 -16.45 -17.60 4.25
N GLN A 145 -16.43 -16.72 3.24
CA GLN A 145 -15.44 -16.78 2.19
C GLN A 145 -14.08 -16.32 2.73
N LEU A 146 -13.04 -17.14 2.56
CA LEU A 146 -11.67 -16.76 2.87
C LEU A 146 -11.01 -16.17 1.62
N PRO A 147 -10.31 -15.03 1.75
CA PRO A 147 -9.57 -14.48 0.63
C PRO A 147 -8.34 -15.37 0.36
N LYS A 148 -8.02 -15.57 -0.92
CA LYS A 148 -6.74 -16.19 -1.31
C LYS A 148 -5.59 -15.23 -1.00
N ASP A 149 -5.76 -13.97 -1.41
CA ASP A 149 -4.80 -12.91 -1.20
C ASP A 149 -5.47 -11.71 -0.53
N SER A 150 -4.77 -11.05 0.39
CA SER A 150 -5.27 -9.88 1.12
C SER A 150 -4.14 -8.89 1.41
N TRP A 151 -4.45 -7.61 1.28
CA TRP A 151 -3.58 -6.49 1.60
C TRP A 151 -4.37 -5.47 2.42
N VAL A 152 -3.74 -4.95 3.47
CA VAL A 152 -4.31 -3.89 4.30
C VAL A 152 -3.71 -2.56 3.85
N PHE A 153 -4.56 -1.56 3.65
CA PHE A 153 -4.16 -0.20 3.32
C PHE A 153 -3.68 0.57 4.56
N ASP A 154 -2.89 1.60 4.32
CA ASP A 154 -2.49 2.54 5.37
C ASP A 154 -3.75 3.21 5.94
N GLY A 155 -3.86 3.28 7.26
CA GLY A 155 -5.05 3.85 7.91
C GLY A 155 -5.30 5.32 7.54
N THR A 156 -4.27 6.04 7.11
CA THR A 156 -4.35 7.42 6.63
C THR A 156 -3.53 7.58 5.35
N PRO A 157 -4.18 7.53 4.17
CA PRO A 157 -3.52 7.77 2.89
C PRO A 157 -2.85 9.15 2.83
N THR A 158 -1.69 9.23 2.21
CA THR A 158 -0.90 10.47 2.13
C THR A 158 -0.56 10.84 0.69
N ILE A 159 -0.61 12.12 0.36
CA ILE A 159 -0.20 12.60 -0.96
C ILE A 159 1.33 12.68 -1.00
N MET A 160 1.94 12.10 -2.02
CA MET A 160 3.37 12.20 -2.29
C MET A 160 3.64 12.92 -3.61
N GLU A 161 4.77 13.62 -3.70
CA GLU A 161 5.29 14.08 -4.99
C GLU A 161 5.90 12.90 -5.76
N VAL A 162 5.66 12.86 -7.06
CA VAL A 162 6.27 11.86 -7.95
C VAL A 162 7.77 12.18 -8.09
N PRO A 163 8.67 11.26 -7.70
CA PRO A 163 10.10 11.49 -7.82
C PRO A 163 10.50 11.68 -9.27
N LYS A 164 11.27 12.74 -9.56
CA LYS A 164 11.78 13.00 -10.91
C LYS A 164 13.22 12.51 -11.01
N ILE A 165 13.48 11.70 -12.03
CA ILE A 165 14.84 11.41 -12.47
C ILE A 165 15.35 12.67 -13.16
N ARG A 166 16.41 13.28 -12.63
CA ARG A 166 17.15 14.37 -13.30
C ARG A 166 18.22 13.78 -14.18
#